data_AF-A0A349YFR9-F1
#
_entry.id   AF-A0A349YFR9-F1
#
_cell.length_a   1.000
_cell.length_b   1.000
_cell.length_c   1.000
_cell.angle_alpha   90.00
_cell.angle_beta   90.00
_cell.angle_gamma   90.00
#
_symmetry.space_group_name_H-M   'P 1'
#
loop_
_entity.id
_entity.type
_entity.pdbx_description
1 polymer ?
#
loop_
_entity_poly.entity_id
_entity_poly.type
_entity_poly.pdbx_seq_one_letter_code
_entity_poly.pdbx_strand_id
1 'polypeptide(L)' 'MIKPYGFIYITTNIVNNKKYIGQKVYDKDNKWVTYLGSGVALSLAIKNMEKIIFIEKLLKNVLQKSN' A
#
# COMPACT_ATOMS: atom_id res chain seq x y z
N MET A 1 -17.82 14.21 -11.66
CA MET A 1 -16.56 14.00 -10.92
C MET A 1 -16.18 12.53 -10.98
N ILE A 2 -14.98 12.20 -11.46
CA ILE A 2 -14.46 10.83 -11.40
C ILE A 2 -13.97 10.59 -9.97
N LYS A 3 -14.58 9.65 -9.26
CA LYS A 3 -14.05 9.19 -7.97
C LYS A 3 -12.87 8.25 -8.25
N PRO A 4 -11.71 8.46 -7.60
CA PRO A 4 -10.58 7.57 -7.79
C PRO A 4 -10.95 6.17 -7.28
N TYR A 5 -10.48 5.12 -7.97
CA TYR A 5 -10.78 3.72 -7.62
C TYR A 5 -9.90 3.22 -6.47
N GLY A 6 -8.68 3.72 -6.39
CA GLY A 6 -7.68 3.31 -5.40
C GLY A 6 -6.36 4.04 -5.60
N PHE A 7 -5.31 3.51 -4.99
CA PHE A 7 -3.95 4.04 -5.06
C PHE A 7 -2.91 2.93 -5.22
N ILE A 8 -1.77 3.30 -5.79
CA ILE A 8 -0.54 2.52 -5.74
C ILE A 8 0.26 3.00 -4.53
N TYR A 9 1.02 2.13 -3.89
CA TYR A 9 1.87 2.51 -2.78
C TYR A 9 3.20 1.77 -2.84
N ILE A 10 4.21 2.38 -2.24
CA ILE A 10 5.51 1.78 -2.01
C ILE A 10 5.77 1.80 -0.52
N THR A 11 5.96 0.62 0.03
CA THR A 11 6.38 0.43 1.42
C THR A 11 7.88 0.18 1.42
N THR A 12 8.65 0.93 2.20
CA THR A 12 10.10 0.78 2.31
C THR A 12 10.47 0.34 3.72
N ASN A 13 11.19 -0.76 3.83
CA ASN A 13 11.82 -1.18 5.07
C ASN A 13 13.13 -0.41 5.22
N ILE A 14 13.24 0.39 6.28
CA ILE A 14 14.41 1.28 6.41
C ILE A 14 15.65 0.58 6.99
N VAL A 15 15.50 -0.64 7.51
CA VAL A 15 16.62 -1.43 8.03
C VAL A 15 17.48 -1.96 6.89
N ASN A 16 16.83 -2.36 5.79
CA ASN A 16 17.47 -3.05 4.67
C ASN A 16 17.18 -2.43 3.30
N ASN A 17 16.49 -1.28 3.26
CA ASN A 17 16.06 -0.57 2.05
C ASN A 17 15.22 -1.40 1.05
N LYS A 18 14.65 -2.53 1.48
CA LYS A 18 13.75 -3.31 0.62
C LYS A 18 12.46 -2.54 0.39
N LYS A 19 12.03 -2.51 -0.88
CA LYS A 19 10.80 -1.86 -1.33
C LYS A 19 9.75 -2.89 -1.68
N TYR A 20 8.51 -2.65 -1.25
CA TYR A 20 7.33 -3.46 -1.51
C TYR A 20 6.31 -2.59 -2.22
N ILE A 21 5.98 -2.93 -3.47
CA ILE A 21 5.05 -2.17 -4.29
C ILE A 21 3.71 -2.90 -4.29
N GLY A 22 2.62 -2.17 -4.10
CA GLY A 22 1.28 -2.75 -4.14
C GLY A 22 0.21 -1.74 -4.52
N GLN A 23 -1.03 -2.22 -4.57
CA GLN A 23 -2.21 -1.42 -4.87
C GLN A 23 -3.29 -1.65 -3.81
N LYS A 24 -4.10 -0.62 -3.55
CA LYS A 24 -5.27 -0.71 -2.67
C LYS A 24 -6.45 0.02 -3.28
N VAL A 25 -7.56 -0.70 -3.39
CA VAL A 25 -8.87 -0.13 -3.76
C VAL A 25 -9.47 0.56 -2.56
N TYR A 26 -10.12 1.71 -2.77
CA TYR A 26 -10.89 2.38 -1.72
C TYR A 26 -12.09 1.51 -1.34
N ASP A 27 -12.11 1.07 -0.08
CA ASP A 27 -13.24 0.36 0.49
C ASP A 27 -14.18 1.30 1.27
N LYS A 28 -15.45 0.89 1.37
CA LYS A 28 -16.52 1.67 2.03
C LYS A 28 -16.28 1.88 3.53
N ASP A 29 -15.53 0.98 4.15
CA ASP A 29 -15.26 0.96 5.59
C ASP A 29 -14.02 1.78 5.98
N ASN A 30 -13.40 2.48 5.02
CA ASN A 30 -12.16 3.23 5.21
C ASN A 30 -10.96 2.41 5.73
N LYS A 31 -10.96 1.09 5.56
CA LYS A 31 -9.83 0.20 5.90
C LYS A 31 -8.59 0.51 5.06
N TRP A 32 -8.76 1.17 3.91
CA TRP A 32 -7.68 1.68 3.08
C TRP A 32 -6.78 2.71 3.78
N VAL A 33 -7.27 3.40 4.82
CA VAL A 33 -6.53 4.43 5.56
C VAL A 33 -5.34 3.81 6.28
N THR A 34 -5.58 2.69 6.98
CA THR A 34 -4.61 1.95 7.80
C THR A 34 -3.96 0.78 7.06
N TYR A 35 -4.23 0.64 5.76
CA TYR A 35 -3.72 -0.47 4.96
C TYR A 35 -2.21 -0.38 4.75
N LEU A 36 -1.47 -1.38 5.25
CA LEU A 36 -0.01 -1.46 5.11
C LEU A 36 0.42 -2.27 3.87
N GLY A 37 -0.43 -3.21 3.43
CA GLY A 37 -0.19 -4.09 2.29
C GLY A 37 -0.59 -5.54 2.58
N SER A 38 -0.75 -6.35 1.52
CA SER A 38 -1.12 -7.78 1.62
C SER A 38 -0.03 -8.75 1.13
N GLY A 39 1.15 -8.25 0.76
CA GLY A 39 2.23 -9.08 0.26
C GLY A 39 2.84 -9.95 1.37
N VAL A 40 3.02 -11.25 1.12
CA VAL A 40 3.59 -12.21 2.10
C VAL A 40 4.95 -11.74 2.64
N ALA A 41 5.84 -11.26 1.75
CA ALA A 41 7.16 -10.76 2.14
C ALA A 41 7.08 -9.53 3.07
N LEU A 42 6.09 -8.66 2.86
CA LEU A 42 5.86 -7.51 3.73
C LEU A 42 5.30 -7.95 5.09
N SER A 43 4.32 -8.86 5.10
CA SER A 43 3.76 -9.42 6.34
C SER A 43 4.82 -10.10 7.20
N LEU A 44 5.75 -10.83 6.57
CA LEU A 44 6.89 -11.44 7.28
C LEU A 44 7.84 -10.38 7.83
N ALA A 45 8.15 -9.31 7.08
CA ALA A 45 8.98 -8.21 7.57
C ALA A 45 8.35 -7.48 8.77
N ILE A 46 7.03 -7.23 8.71
CA ILE A 46 6.26 -6.64 9.82
C ILE A 46 6.29 -7.56 11.05
N LYS A 47 6.02 -8.86 10.86
CA LYS A 47 5.97 -9.85 11.95
C LYS A 47 7.31 -10.01 12.66
N ASN A 48 8.41 -9.93 11.91
CA ASN A 48 9.77 -10.07 12.45
C ASN A 48 10.29 -8.80 13.14
N MET A 49 9.44 -7.79 13.38
CA MET A 49 9.78 -6.55 14.08
C MET A 49 11.06 -5.87 13.53
N GLU A 50 11.26 -5.88 12.21
CA GLU A 50 12.15 -4.89 11.59
C GLU A 50 11.45 -3.53 11.78
N LYS A 51 11.73 -2.90 12.93
CA LYS A 51 10.90 -1.94 13.70
C LYS A 51 10.40 -0.70 12.96
N ILE A 52 10.83 -0.45 11.73
CA ILE A 52 10.52 0.79 11.04
C ILE A 52 10.28 0.49 9.55
N ILE A 53 9.03 0.67 9.14
CA ILE A 53 8.57 0.55 7.77
C ILE A 53 7.90 1.88 7.41
N PHE A 54 8.44 2.57 6.43
CA PHE A 54 7.88 3.82 5.92
C PHE A 54 6.98 3.53 4.71
N ILE A 55 5.77 4.05 4.70
CA ILE A 55 4.85 3.90 3.56
C ILE A 55 4.75 5.21 2.83
N GLU A 56 5.24 5.22 1.60
CA GLU A 56 5.02 6.31 0.66
C GLU A 56 3.81 5.95 -0.22
N LYS A 57 2.72 6.70 -0.05
CA LYS A 57 1.51 6.54 -0.87
C LYS A 57 1.66 7.36 -2.14
N LEU A 58 1.87 6.69 -3.26
CA LEU A 58 1.82 7.30 -4.58
C LEU A 58 0.37 7.35 -5.06
N LEU A 59 -0.29 8.48 -4.82
CA LEU A 59 -1.61 8.81 -5.36
C LEU A 59 -1.54 9.03 -6.89
N LYS A 60 -1.14 8.01 -7.65
CA LYS A 60 -1.52 7.91 -9.06
C LYS A 60 -2.94 7.38 -9.07
N ASN A 61 -3.90 8.28 -9.19
CA ASN A 61 -5.32 7.93 -9.35
C ASN A 61 -5.43 6.97 -10.53
N VAL A 62 -5.68 5.69 -10.26
CA VAL A 62 -5.96 4.72 -11.32
C VAL A 62 -7.36 5.06 -11.84
N LEU A 63 -7.41 5.68 -13.01
CA LEU A 63 -8.66 5.93 -13.74
C LEU A 63 -9.31 4.58 -14.07
N GLN A 64 -10.64 4.57 -14.02
CA GLN A 64 -11.50 3.39 -14.07
C GLN A 64 -11.04 2.30 -15.06
N LYS A 65 -11.18 1.05 -14.63
CA LYS A 65 -11.20 -0.11 -15.53
C LYS A 65 -12.43 0.06 -16.43
N SER A 66 -12.23 0.27 -17.74
CA SER A 66 -13.32 0.21 -18.71
C SER A 66 -13.97 -1.17 -18.62
N ASN A 67 -15.31 -1.18 -18.48
CA ASN A 67 -16.12 -2.39 -18.57
C ASN A 67 -16.02 -3.01 -19.97
#